data_AF-A0A7C5G504-F1
#
_entry.id   AF-A0A7C5G504-F1
#
_cell.length_a   1.000
_cell.length_b   1.000
_cell.length_c   1.000
_cell.angle_alpha   90.00
_cell.angle_beta   90.00
_cell.angle_gamma   90.00
#
_symmetry.space_group_name_H-M   'P 1'
#
loop_
_entity.id
_entity.type
_entity.pdbx_description
1 polymer ?
#
loop_
_entity_poly.entity_id
_entity_poly.type
_entity_poly.pdbx_seq_one_letter_code
_entity_poly.pdbx_strand_id
1 'polypeptide(L)'
;MFAARNIKLCTKDCACIMVCPSGATDTEDGQIDASKCIDGCRLCVDACPSHAIYLVYLKSAHRQEPTAEVSETLAALLYRITEIHRIAVSTAGNPPGTPRENSIYPRFYKALAHSSRILAEDCFREQGFLNLDSQRIGAFMNAPSVRRILKEFYPEDGALETLIHSITNAAERGIDVE
;
A
#
# COMPACT_ATOMS: atom_id res chain seq x y z
N MET A 1 14.09 17.58 9.50
CA MET A 1 14.66 16.66 8.50
C MET A 1 16.10 16.39 8.87
N PHE A 2 16.56 15.16 8.74
CA PHE A 2 17.96 14.80 8.95
C PHE A 2 18.47 13.96 7.78
N ALA A 3 19.78 13.89 7.57
CA ALA A 3 20.34 13.03 6.53
C ALA A 3 20.48 11.59 7.04
N ALA A 4 20.19 10.60 6.20
CA ALA A 4 20.42 9.18 6.47
C ALA A 4 21.28 8.57 5.35
N ARG A 5 22.04 7.51 5.66
CA ARG A 5 22.97 6.87 4.72
C ARG A 5 22.53 5.44 4.40
N ASN A 6 22.30 5.15 3.13
CA ASN A 6 22.20 3.78 2.65
C ASN A 6 23.59 3.17 2.52
N ILE A 7 24.02 2.39 3.51
CA ILE A 7 25.35 1.78 3.56
C ILE A 7 25.61 0.89 2.33
N LYS A 8 24.58 0.27 1.75
CA LYS A 8 24.72 -0.57 0.54
C LYS A 8 25.15 0.22 -0.70
N LEU A 9 24.90 1.53 -0.74
CA LEU A 9 25.27 2.42 -1.84
C LEU A 9 26.54 3.24 -1.54
N CYS A 10 27.07 3.18 -0.32
CA CYS A 10 28.20 4.00 0.09
C CYS A 10 29.51 3.41 -0.44
N THR A 11 30.24 4.19 -1.25
CA THR A 11 31.55 3.84 -1.83
C THR A 11 32.74 4.21 -0.94
N LYS A 12 32.49 4.84 0.22
CA LYS A 12 33.51 5.24 1.20
C LYS A 12 34.54 6.28 0.71
N ASP A 13 34.16 7.11 -0.27
CA ASP A 13 34.94 8.32 -0.63
C ASP A 13 34.96 9.38 0.50
N CYS A 14 34.05 9.24 1.48
CA CYS A 14 33.99 10.03 2.72
C CYS A 14 33.90 11.56 2.54
N ALA A 15 33.59 12.07 1.35
CA ALA A 15 33.36 13.49 1.07
C ALA A 15 32.32 14.14 2.03
N CYS A 16 31.34 13.36 2.47
CA CYS A 16 30.33 13.80 3.43
C CYS A 16 30.91 14.27 4.78
N ILE A 17 32.02 13.68 5.26
CA ILE A 17 32.70 14.09 6.50
C ILE A 17 33.31 15.48 6.33
N MET A 18 33.90 15.75 5.16
CA MET A 18 34.58 17.01 4.87
C MET A 18 33.63 18.21 4.78
N VAL A 19 32.36 17.98 4.48
CA VAL A 19 31.37 19.05 4.28
C VAL A 19 30.35 19.17 5.41
N CYS A 20 30.37 18.27 6.40
CA CYS A 20 29.37 18.27 7.48
C CYS A 20 29.76 19.27 8.59
N PRO A 21 29.04 20.39 8.76
CA PRO A 21 29.43 21.42 9.72
C PRO A 21 29.23 21.01 11.19
N SER A 22 28.35 20.04 11.45
CA SER A 22 28.06 19.57 12.81
C SER A 22 28.75 18.25 13.17
N GLY A 23 29.53 17.67 12.25
CA GLY A 23 30.14 16.36 12.45
C GLY A 23 29.14 15.19 12.50
N ALA A 24 27.88 15.39 12.10
CA ALA A 24 26.85 14.34 12.11
C ALA A 24 27.18 13.13 11.22
N THR A 25 28.01 13.29 10.19
CA THR A 25 28.38 12.21 9.26
C THR A 25 29.57 11.36 9.72
N ASP A 26 30.24 11.79 10.78
CA ASP A 26 31.45 11.18 11.34
C ASP A 26 31.06 10.21 12.46
N THR A 27 30.73 8.97 12.05
CA THR A 27 30.33 7.89 12.95
C THR A 27 31.01 6.58 12.53
N GLU A 28 31.30 5.73 13.51
CA GLU A 28 31.95 4.42 13.30
C GLU A 28 30.99 3.37 12.72
N ASP A 29 29.69 3.49 13.01
CA ASP A 29 28.65 2.58 12.50
C ASP A 29 28.28 2.85 11.03
N GLY A 30 28.86 3.88 10.43
CA GLY A 30 28.59 4.27 9.06
C GLY A 30 27.20 4.85 8.83
N GLN A 31 26.44 5.16 9.87
CA GLN A 31 25.20 5.95 9.78
C GLN A 31 25.46 7.45 9.93
N ILE A 32 24.41 8.26 9.92
CA ILE A 32 24.50 9.69 10.21
C ILE A 32 23.80 9.92 11.54
N ASP A 33 24.47 10.61 12.45
CA ASP A 33 23.95 10.96 13.76
C ASP A 33 22.83 12.00 13.62
N ALA A 34 21.59 11.52 13.69
CA ALA A 34 20.39 12.35 13.58
C ALA A 34 20.31 13.43 14.68
N SER A 35 20.91 13.21 15.86
CA SER A 35 20.90 14.16 16.98
C SER A 35 21.79 15.37 16.74
N LYS A 36 22.84 15.21 15.92
CA LYS A 36 23.77 16.28 15.52
C LYS A 36 23.42 16.90 14.18
N CYS A 37 22.54 16.27 13.39
CA CYS A 37 22.23 16.74 12.04
C CYS A 37 21.44 18.05 12.08
N ILE A 38 21.93 19.07 11.37
CA ILE A 38 21.23 20.36 11.22
C ILE A 38 20.03 20.19 10.29
N ASP A 39 18.87 20.70 10.73
CA ASP A 39 17.62 20.60 9.97
C ASP A 39 17.74 21.20 8.57
N GLY A 40 17.54 20.36 7.54
CA GLY A 40 17.52 20.77 6.14
C GLY A 40 18.87 21.20 5.53
N CYS A 41 20.00 21.03 6.23
CA CYS A 41 21.32 21.51 5.76
C CYS A 41 21.77 20.92 4.41
N ARG A 42 21.54 19.63 4.18
CA ARG A 42 21.71 18.92 2.89
C ARG A 42 23.14 18.86 2.30
N LEU A 43 24.15 19.55 2.82
CA LEU A 43 25.52 19.56 2.25
C LEU A 43 26.10 18.16 1.98
N CYS A 44 25.93 17.21 2.90
CA CYS A 44 26.40 15.83 2.72
C CYS A 44 25.65 15.04 1.65
N VAL A 45 24.39 15.36 1.38
CA VAL A 45 23.58 14.77 0.30
C VAL A 45 24.16 15.18 -1.04
N ASP A 46 24.44 16.48 -1.21
CA ASP A 46 24.93 17.02 -2.47
C ASP A 46 26.39 16.67 -2.75
N ALA A 47 27.20 16.47 -1.70
CA ALA A 47 28.61 16.08 -1.82
C ALA A 47 28.84 14.57 -2.05
N CYS A 48 27.84 13.70 -1.86
CA CYS A 48 28.04 12.26 -1.92
C CYS A 48 28.12 11.77 -3.39
N PRO A 49 29.30 11.32 -3.88
CA PRO A 49 29.44 10.93 -5.29
C PRO A 49 28.61 9.69 -5.65
N SER A 50 28.38 8.79 -4.68
CA SER A 50 27.59 7.58 -4.89
C SER A 50 26.09 7.77 -4.64
N HIS A 51 25.64 9.00 -4.32
CA HIS A 51 24.23 9.30 -4.01
C HIS A 51 23.64 8.41 -2.90
N ALA A 52 24.49 7.98 -1.95
CA ALA A 52 24.10 7.10 -0.86
C ALA A 52 23.36 7.80 0.29
N ILE A 53 23.32 9.13 0.29
CA ILE A 53 22.76 9.94 1.37
C ILE A 53 21.49 10.64 0.89
N TYR A 54 20.43 10.61 1.71
CA TYR A 54 19.14 11.24 1.42
C TYR A 54 18.60 11.93 2.69
N LEU A 55 17.67 12.87 2.51
CA LEU A 55 16.99 13.51 3.64
C LEU A 55 15.76 12.70 4.07
N VAL A 56 15.64 12.50 5.38
CA VAL A 56 14.50 11.89 6.05
C VAL A 56 13.67 12.98 6.70
N TYR A 57 12.36 12.95 6.43
CA TYR A 57 11.38 13.78 7.10
C TYR A 57 10.95 13.11 8.41
N LEU A 58 11.06 13.83 9.53
CA LEU A 58 10.57 13.34 10.83
C LEU A 58 9.04 13.36 10.93
N LYS A 59 8.41 14.21 10.11
CA LYS A 59 6.96 14.30 10.00
C LYS A 59 6.59 14.02 8.56
N SER A 60 5.86 12.93 8.35
CA SER A 60 5.13 12.72 7.10
C SER A 60 4.00 13.74 7.02
N ALA A 61 3.69 14.20 5.81
CA ALA A 61 2.46 14.96 5.60
C ALA A 61 1.27 14.10 6.05
N HIS A 62 0.33 14.69 6.78
CA HIS A 62 -0.92 14.00 7.08
C HIS A 62 -1.64 13.73 5.76
N ARG A 63 -1.83 12.46 5.43
CA ARG A 63 -2.66 12.06 4.30
C ARG A 63 -4.08 12.49 4.59
N GLN A 64 -4.71 13.21 3.67
CA GLN A 64 -6.14 13.51 3.80
C GLN A 64 -6.92 12.22 3.62
N GLU A 65 -7.67 11.84 4.65
CA GLU A 65 -8.54 10.69 4.55
C GLU A 65 -9.73 11.01 3.62
N PRO A 66 -10.11 10.10 2.71
CA PRO A 66 -11.30 10.26 1.91
C PRO A 66 -12.55 10.58 2.73
N THR A 67 -13.37 11.48 2.20
CA THR A 67 -14.65 11.88 2.80
C THR A 67 -15.63 10.70 2.79
N ALA A 68 -16.70 10.80 3.59
CA ALA A 68 -17.77 9.80 3.62
C ALA A 68 -18.37 9.55 2.22
N GLU A 69 -18.56 10.61 1.42
CA GLU A 69 -19.06 10.52 0.05
C GLU A 69 -18.13 9.72 -0.87
N VAL A 70 -16.81 9.94 -0.75
CA VAL A 70 -15.81 9.17 -1.52
C VAL A 70 -15.80 7.71 -1.06
N SER A 71 -15.85 7.45 0.25
CA SER A 71 -15.94 6.10 0.79
C SER A 71 -17.19 5.35 0.32
N GLU A 72 -18.36 6.01 0.28
CA GLU A 72 -19.59 5.42 -0.24
C GLU A 72 -19.50 5.13 -1.75
N THR A 73 -18.93 6.06 -2.51
CA THR A 73 -18.69 5.88 -3.95
C THR A 73 -17.75 4.70 -4.21
N LEU A 74 -16.68 4.57 -3.41
CA LEU A 74 -15.74 3.44 -3.49
C LEU A 74 -16.42 2.12 -3.11
N ALA A 75 -17.30 2.11 -2.12
CA ALA A 75 -18.09 0.93 -1.76
C ALA A 75 -19.03 0.49 -2.89
N ALA A 76 -19.68 1.44 -3.57
CA ALA A 76 -20.53 1.17 -4.73
C ALA A 76 -19.71 0.69 -5.94
N LEU A 77 -18.54 1.30 -6.18
CA LEU A 77 -17.61 0.89 -7.22
C LEU A 77 -17.11 -0.53 -6.98
N LEU A 78 -16.71 -0.86 -5.75
CA LEU A 78 -16.26 -2.19 -5.35
C LEU A 78 -17.33 -3.25 -5.67
N TYR A 79 -18.60 -2.99 -5.36
CA TYR A 79 -19.72 -3.87 -5.72
C TYR A 79 -19.76 -4.19 -7.22
N ARG A 80 -19.61 -3.18 -8.07
CA ARG A 80 -19.61 -3.36 -9.53
C ARG A 80 -18.36 -4.07 -10.02
N ILE A 81 -17.20 -3.77 -9.45
CA ILE A 81 -15.94 -4.45 -9.76
C ILE A 81 -16.04 -5.95 -9.41
N THR A 82 -16.63 -6.31 -8.28
CA THR A 82 -16.80 -7.72 -7.90
C THR A 82 -17.73 -8.47 -8.84
N GLU A 83 -18.77 -7.81 -9.35
CA GLU A 83 -19.65 -8.39 -10.37
C GLU A 83 -18.89 -8.66 -11.68
N ILE A 84 -18.09 -7.70 -12.14
CA ILE A 84 -17.22 -7.86 -13.32
C ILE A 84 -16.22 -8.99 -13.10
N HIS A 85 -15.57 -9.02 -11.93
CA HIS A 85 -14.59 -10.05 -11.60
C HIS A 85 -15.22 -11.45 -11.67
N ARG A 86 -16.41 -11.62 -11.08
CA ARG A 86 -17.14 -12.89 -11.08
C ARG A 86 -17.46 -13.37 -12.49
N ILE A 87 -17.94 -12.47 -13.37
CA ILE A 87 -18.21 -12.79 -14.77
C ILE A 87 -16.92 -13.15 -15.50
N ALA A 88 -15.84 -12.41 -15.27
CA ALA A 88 -14.56 -12.64 -15.92
C ALA A 88 -13.97 -14.00 -15.54
N VAL A 89 -14.00 -14.36 -14.26
CA VAL A 89 -13.51 -15.66 -13.76
C VAL A 89 -14.35 -16.82 -14.30
N SER A 90 -15.69 -16.71 -14.27
CA SER A 90 -16.57 -17.77 -14.75
C SER A 90 -16.47 -17.99 -16.28
N THR A 91 -16.25 -16.91 -17.03
CA THR A 91 -16.20 -16.95 -18.50
C THR A 91 -14.83 -17.34 -19.05
N ALA A 92 -13.75 -17.12 -18.29
CA ALA A 92 -12.39 -17.49 -18.72
C ALA A 92 -12.23 -18.99 -19.04
N GLY A 93 -12.97 -19.88 -18.35
CA GLY A 93 -12.93 -21.32 -18.57
C GLY A 93 -13.77 -21.82 -19.74
N ASN A 94 -14.81 -21.07 -20.14
CA ASN A 94 -15.72 -21.42 -21.23
C ASN A 94 -16.28 -20.16 -21.93
N PRO A 95 -15.47 -19.45 -22.74
CA PRO A 95 -15.92 -18.23 -23.38
C PRO A 95 -16.98 -18.52 -24.45
N PRO A 96 -18.04 -17.69 -24.55
CA PRO A 96 -19.10 -17.91 -25.52
C PRO A 96 -18.60 -17.79 -26.96
N GLY A 97 -19.02 -18.73 -27.80
CA GLY A 97 -19.12 -18.53 -29.26
C GLY A 97 -17.87 -18.71 -30.13
N THR A 98 -16.77 -19.34 -29.70
CA THR A 98 -15.64 -19.62 -30.62
C THR A 98 -14.96 -20.98 -30.39
N PRO A 99 -14.54 -21.70 -31.46
CA PRO A 99 -13.66 -22.85 -31.34
C PRO A 99 -12.39 -22.48 -30.55
N ARG A 100 -11.95 -23.36 -29.64
CA ARG A 100 -10.87 -23.09 -28.66
C ARG A 100 -9.53 -22.74 -29.29
N GLU A 101 -9.28 -23.14 -30.53
CA GLU A 101 -8.02 -22.89 -31.22
C GLU A 101 -7.99 -21.45 -31.74
N ASN A 102 -7.24 -20.58 -31.07
CA ASN A 102 -6.96 -19.16 -31.40
C ASN A 102 -7.97 -18.09 -30.96
N SER A 103 -8.85 -18.39 -30.03
CA SER A 103 -9.75 -17.38 -29.44
C SER A 103 -9.00 -16.37 -28.55
N ILE A 104 -9.18 -15.06 -28.79
CA ILE A 104 -8.65 -13.98 -27.92
C ILE A 104 -9.42 -13.87 -26.59
N TYR A 105 -10.65 -14.41 -26.55
CA TYR A 105 -11.57 -14.27 -25.43
C TYR A 105 -11.06 -14.84 -24.09
N PRO A 106 -10.51 -16.07 -24.00
CA PRO A 106 -9.95 -16.58 -22.74
C PRO A 106 -8.85 -15.66 -22.17
N ARG A 107 -7.97 -15.14 -23.04
CA ARG A 107 -6.89 -14.22 -22.63
C ARG A 107 -7.47 -12.90 -22.12
N PHE A 108 -8.46 -12.36 -22.82
CA PHE A 108 -9.17 -11.15 -22.40
C PHE A 108 -9.83 -11.33 -21.03
N TYR A 109 -10.60 -12.40 -20.82
CA TYR A 109 -11.27 -12.62 -19.53
C TYR A 109 -10.29 -12.86 -18.38
N LYS A 110 -9.17 -13.54 -18.63
CA LYS A 110 -8.09 -13.68 -17.63
C LYS A 110 -7.47 -12.32 -17.26
N ALA A 111 -7.20 -11.47 -18.26
CA ALA A 111 -6.69 -10.12 -18.03
C ALA A 111 -7.72 -9.26 -17.28
N LEU A 112 -9.00 -9.36 -17.64
CA LEU A 112 -10.09 -8.64 -16.98
C LEU A 112 -10.24 -9.06 -15.51
N ALA A 113 -10.18 -10.36 -15.21
CA ALA A 113 -10.22 -10.87 -13.84
C ALA A 113 -9.03 -10.37 -13.01
N HIS A 114 -7.83 -10.31 -13.59
CA HIS A 114 -6.65 -9.76 -12.93
C HIS A 114 -6.79 -8.26 -12.67
N SER A 115 -7.23 -7.49 -13.68
CA SER A 115 -7.44 -6.05 -13.56
C SER A 115 -8.51 -5.71 -12.53
N SER A 116 -9.63 -6.43 -12.52
CA SER A 116 -10.71 -6.16 -11.57
C SER A 116 -10.31 -6.49 -10.13
N ARG A 117 -9.46 -7.51 -9.92
CA ARG A 117 -8.88 -7.79 -8.59
C ARG A 117 -8.02 -6.63 -8.10
N ILE A 118 -7.13 -6.09 -8.94
CA ILE A 118 -6.28 -4.94 -8.57
C ILE A 118 -7.13 -3.72 -8.22
N LEU A 119 -8.16 -3.42 -9.02
CA LEU A 119 -9.06 -2.30 -8.74
C LEU A 119 -9.83 -2.47 -7.43
N ALA A 120 -10.20 -3.71 -7.08
CA ALA A 120 -10.81 -4.01 -5.79
C ALA A 120 -9.80 -3.78 -4.64
N GLU A 121 -8.56 -4.23 -4.80
CA GLU A 121 -7.47 -3.99 -3.83
C GLU A 121 -7.22 -2.49 -3.62
N ASP A 122 -7.21 -1.69 -4.69
CA ASP A 122 -7.07 -0.23 -4.61
C ASP A 122 -8.23 0.40 -3.82
N CYS A 123 -9.46 -0.08 -4.02
CA CYS A 123 -10.60 0.38 -3.23
C CYS A 123 -10.40 0.13 -1.72
N PHE A 124 -9.87 -1.03 -1.33
CA PHE A 124 -9.55 -1.32 0.07
C PHE A 124 -8.35 -0.51 0.58
N ARG A 125 -7.28 -0.35 -0.22
CA ARG A 125 -6.10 0.46 0.12
C ARG A 125 -6.47 1.89 0.47
N GLU A 126 -7.43 2.45 -0.24
CA GLU A 126 -7.96 3.80 0.01
C GLU A 126 -8.79 3.92 1.29
N GLN A 127 -9.13 2.81 1.95
CA GLN A 127 -10.04 2.74 3.09
C GLN A 127 -9.35 2.25 4.38
N GLY A 128 -8.07 2.56 4.52
CA GLY A 128 -7.32 2.33 5.76
C GLY A 128 -6.35 1.14 5.71
N PHE A 129 -6.39 0.31 4.66
CA PHE A 129 -5.48 -0.83 4.55
C PHE A 129 -4.03 -0.45 4.28
N LEU A 130 -3.76 0.73 3.68
CA LEU A 130 -2.38 1.19 3.41
C LEU A 130 -1.65 1.64 4.69
N ASN A 131 -2.37 2.21 5.65
CA ASN A 131 -1.84 2.77 6.90
C ASN A 131 -2.24 1.96 8.13
N LEU A 132 -2.91 0.82 7.95
CA LEU A 132 -3.42 -0.04 9.02
C LEU A 132 -4.34 0.71 10.00
N ASP A 133 -5.19 1.60 9.48
CA ASP A 133 -6.21 2.31 10.27
C ASP A 133 -7.40 1.38 10.57
N SER A 134 -7.39 0.77 11.76
CA SER A 134 -8.39 -0.21 12.16
C SER A 134 -9.81 0.32 12.18
N GLN A 135 -10.02 1.57 12.61
CA GLN A 135 -11.34 2.17 12.68
C GLN A 135 -11.93 2.35 11.28
N ARG A 136 -11.10 2.83 10.36
CA ARG A 136 -11.51 3.08 8.98
C ARG A 136 -11.75 1.79 8.21
N ILE A 137 -10.87 0.81 8.37
CA ILE A 137 -11.05 -0.54 7.82
C ILE A 137 -12.37 -1.13 8.31
N GLY A 138 -12.61 -1.12 9.62
CA GLY A 138 -13.82 -1.64 10.23
C GLY A 138 -15.08 -0.93 9.72
N ALA A 139 -15.05 0.41 9.62
CA ALA A 139 -16.17 1.19 9.10
C ALA A 139 -16.47 0.85 7.63
N PHE A 140 -15.44 0.72 6.78
CA PHE A 140 -15.62 0.39 5.36
C PHE A 140 -16.13 -1.04 5.15
N MET A 141 -15.58 -2.02 5.86
CA MET A 141 -16.05 -3.42 5.79
C MET A 141 -17.50 -3.57 6.27
N ASN A 142 -17.93 -2.72 7.22
CA ASN A 142 -19.30 -2.70 7.71
C ASN A 142 -20.26 -1.85 6.87
N ALA A 143 -19.76 -1.10 5.88
CA ALA A 143 -20.63 -0.35 4.97
C ALA A 143 -21.61 -1.30 4.27
N PRO A 144 -22.91 -0.97 4.16
CA PRO A 144 -23.93 -1.91 3.69
C PRO A 144 -23.61 -2.57 2.34
N SER A 145 -23.08 -1.80 1.39
CA SER A 145 -22.70 -2.30 0.06
C SER A 145 -21.54 -3.29 0.12
N VAL A 146 -20.52 -3.02 0.96
CA VAL A 146 -19.35 -3.88 1.12
C VAL A 146 -19.71 -5.14 1.89
N ARG A 147 -20.42 -4.97 3.01
CA ARG A 147 -20.88 -6.07 3.87
C ARG A 147 -21.77 -7.05 3.11
N ARG A 148 -22.61 -6.56 2.19
CA ARG A 148 -23.40 -7.41 1.30
C ARG A 148 -22.51 -8.31 0.43
N ILE A 149 -21.48 -7.75 -0.19
CA ILE A 149 -20.51 -8.51 -1.00
C ILE A 149 -19.81 -9.55 -0.14
N LEU A 150 -19.26 -9.13 1.01
CA LEU A 150 -18.47 -10.02 1.87
C LEU A 150 -19.31 -11.22 2.36
N LYS A 151 -20.60 -11.03 2.66
CA LYS A 151 -21.49 -12.14 3.01
C LYS A 151 -21.67 -13.18 1.90
N GLU A 152 -21.51 -12.80 0.64
CA GLU A 152 -21.55 -13.77 -0.47
C GLU A 152 -20.32 -14.71 -0.43
N PHE A 153 -19.18 -14.23 0.06
CA PHE A 153 -17.94 -15.00 0.18
C PHE A 153 -17.79 -15.69 1.55
N TYR A 154 -18.41 -15.15 2.59
CA TYR A 154 -18.41 -15.70 3.95
C TYR A 154 -19.85 -15.97 4.40
N PRO A 155 -20.51 -17.02 3.83
CA PRO A 155 -21.92 -17.30 4.06
C PRO A 155 -22.20 -17.94 5.43
N GLU A 156 -21.17 -18.47 6.10
CA GLU A 156 -21.30 -19.09 7.41
C GLU A 156 -21.61 -18.05 8.49
N ASP A 157 -22.54 -18.39 9.39
CA ASP A 157 -22.94 -17.51 10.48
C ASP A 157 -21.74 -17.16 11.37
N GLY A 158 -21.49 -15.86 11.53
CA GLY A 158 -20.39 -15.35 12.35
C GLY A 158 -19.02 -15.32 11.67
N ALA A 159 -18.81 -16.02 10.56
CA ALA A 159 -17.50 -16.05 9.87
C ALA A 159 -17.04 -14.67 9.40
N LEU A 160 -17.96 -13.85 8.89
CA LEU A 160 -17.67 -12.47 8.51
C LEU A 160 -17.29 -11.60 9.71
N GLU A 161 -17.94 -11.77 10.86
CA GLU A 161 -17.60 -11.02 12.07
C GLU A 161 -16.23 -11.41 12.60
N THR A 162 -15.92 -12.71 12.58
CA THR A 162 -14.59 -13.21 12.93
C THR A 162 -13.53 -12.61 12.02
N LEU A 163 -13.77 -12.59 10.70
CA LEU A 163 -12.85 -11.99 9.74
C LEU A 163 -12.63 -10.50 10.00
N ILE A 164 -13.71 -9.72 10.12
CA ILE A 164 -13.62 -8.28 10.37
C ILE A 164 -12.85 -8.03 11.66
N HIS A 165 -13.18 -8.77 12.73
CA HIS A 165 -12.48 -8.66 14.01
C HIS A 165 -10.98 -8.97 13.89
N SER A 166 -10.62 -10.06 13.22
CA SER A 166 -9.23 -10.45 13.00
C SER A 166 -8.44 -9.38 12.23
N ILE A 167 -9.01 -8.84 11.16
CA ILE A 167 -8.38 -7.79 10.36
C ILE A 167 -8.21 -6.51 11.19
N THR A 168 -9.25 -6.06 11.89
CA THR A 168 -9.17 -4.83 12.69
C THR A 168 -8.18 -4.98 13.85
N ASN A 169 -8.11 -6.14 14.49
CA ASN A 169 -7.16 -6.43 15.58
C ASN A 169 -5.71 -6.44 15.07
N ALA A 170 -5.46 -7.05 13.91
CA ALA A 170 -4.15 -7.04 13.28
C ALA A 170 -3.69 -5.61 12.96
N ALA A 171 -4.59 -4.81 12.35
CA ALA A 171 -4.34 -3.41 12.04
C ALA A 171 -4.02 -2.57 13.29
N GLU A 172 -4.75 -2.76 14.41
CA GLU A 172 -4.45 -2.09 15.70
C GLU A 172 -3.05 -2.41 16.23
N ARG A 173 -2.54 -3.61 15.93
CA ARG A 173 -1.21 -4.05 16.32
C ARG A 173 -0.12 -3.60 15.33
N GLY A 174 -0.48 -2.94 14.24
CA GLY A 174 0.43 -2.53 13.17
C GLY A 174 1.01 -3.71 12.39
N ILE A 175 0.27 -4.84 12.33
CA ILE A 175 0.68 -6.06 11.64
C ILE A 175 -0.36 -6.38 10.57
N ASP A 176 0.08 -6.85 9.40
CA ASP A 176 -0.82 -7.32 8.36
C ASP A 176 -1.32 -8.74 8.67
N VAL A 177 -2.49 -9.10 8.16
CA VAL A 177 -3.05 -10.45 8.32
C VAL A 177 -2.48 -11.33 7.21
N GLU A 178 -1.56 -12.23 7.55
CA GLU A 178 -1.06 -13.26 6.62
C GLU A 178 -2.13 -14.30 6.29
#